data_AF-A0A3D0W6X4-F1
#
_entry.id   AF-A0A3D0W6X4-F1
#
_cell.length_a   1.000
_cell.length_b   1.000
_cell.length_c   1.000
_cell.angle_alpha   90.00
_cell.angle_beta   90.00
_cell.angle_gamma   90.00
#
_symmetry.space_group_name_H-M   'P 1'
#
loop_
_entity.id
_entity.type
_entity.pdbx_description
1 polymer ?
#
loop_
_entity_poly.entity_id
_entity_poly.type
_entity_poly.pdbx_seq_one_letter_code
_entity_poly.pdbx_strand_id
1 'polypeptide(L)'
;MDPSLNYLSTIIFGLAITHSFLTKPILKLSYTFPKYKKIWHFLSEVEIVFGFWGLIFLIFSLGNIGFNNTLDFVNNLSFVEPLFVFVIMIIAASNPILNFITSLIGKITLLFKRNQSVIFYGLILSAIPLFGSLITEPAAMTLAALLLKEHFYSKNISTPLMYSTLAVLFVNISIGGLLTPYAAPPVLMVANNWGWDLSFMLFTFGWKSILVVLLNTYLLTQIFKDEIKSVKVNLTKIASISIPFSVVAIHLFFLIATVFFAHHPAIFFGIFLSFLAYFLIHKEHQNKLILKEALCVAFFLAGIVILGQGQIWWLTQVVGNLGEDAIFYSTALLTPFIDNAALTYLGSLLPNIQGNYQYALVAGAMVAGGLTLIANAPNPAGYAILGKFFKKDAFNPLVFFVYALSPTILSMFIFKILA
;
A
#
# COMPACT_ATOMS: atom_id res chain seq x y z
N MET A 1 -15.87 -8.67 25.51
CA MET A 1 -15.35 -7.35 25.93
C MET A 1 -16.39 -6.69 26.80
N ASP A 2 -16.00 -6.01 27.88
CA ASP A 2 -16.93 -5.23 28.72
C ASP A 2 -17.70 -4.21 27.83
N PRO A 3 -19.04 -4.09 27.94
CA PRO A 3 -19.81 -3.11 27.17
C PRO A 3 -19.26 -1.67 27.27
N SER A 4 -18.71 -1.29 28.42
CA SER A 4 -18.11 0.04 28.61
C SER A 4 -16.89 0.27 27.71
N LEU A 5 -16.06 -0.76 27.50
CA LEU A 5 -14.92 -0.69 26.60
C LEU A 5 -15.34 -0.65 25.13
N ASN A 6 -16.42 -1.33 24.76
CA ASN A 6 -16.97 -1.26 23.40
C ASN A 6 -17.34 0.18 23.04
N TYR A 7 -18.09 0.86 23.91
CA TYR A 7 -18.46 2.27 23.68
C TYR A 7 -17.24 3.19 23.65
N LEU A 8 -16.31 3.03 24.59
CA LEU A 8 -15.07 3.82 24.61
C LEU A 8 -14.26 3.63 23.32
N SER A 9 -14.09 2.37 22.91
CA SER A 9 -13.38 2.01 21.67
C SER A 9 -14.07 2.60 20.45
N THR A 10 -15.40 2.50 20.34
CA THR A 10 -16.17 3.07 19.23
C THR A 10 -16.08 4.60 19.18
N ILE A 11 -16.13 5.31 20.31
CA ILE A 11 -15.94 6.76 20.36
C ILE A 11 -14.54 7.14 19.86
N ILE A 12 -13.50 6.47 20.37
CA ILE A 12 -12.11 6.74 19.98
C ILE A 12 -11.87 6.38 18.51
N PHE A 13 -12.46 5.29 18.02
CA PHE A 13 -12.41 4.90 16.63
C PHE A 13 -13.09 5.95 15.72
N GLY A 14 -14.24 6.49 16.12
CA GLY A 14 -14.89 7.61 15.42
C GLY A 14 -14.04 8.88 15.40
N LEU A 15 -13.31 9.17 16.49
CA LEU A 15 -12.34 10.27 16.54
C LEU A 15 -11.14 10.00 15.62
N ALA A 16 -10.67 8.76 15.51
CA ALA A 16 -9.62 8.39 14.57
C ALA A 16 -10.04 8.61 13.11
N ILE A 17 -11.23 8.14 12.72
CA ILE A 17 -11.78 8.40 11.39
C ILE A 17 -11.88 9.91 11.13
N THR A 18 -12.43 10.66 12.08
CA THR A 18 -12.56 12.12 11.96
C THR A 18 -11.19 12.79 11.80
N HIS A 19 -10.19 12.37 12.58
CA HIS A 19 -8.82 12.86 12.47
C HIS A 19 -8.22 12.59 11.08
N SER A 20 -8.44 11.41 10.48
CA SER A 20 -7.96 11.10 9.13
C SER A 20 -8.42 12.13 8.08
N PHE A 21 -9.67 12.60 8.18
CA PHE A 21 -10.20 13.66 7.31
C PHE A 21 -9.67 15.06 7.64
N LEU A 22 -9.20 15.27 8.87
CA LEU A 22 -8.65 16.55 9.36
C LEU A 22 -7.13 16.66 9.23
N THR A 23 -6.44 15.67 8.65
CA THR A 23 -4.99 15.71 8.41
C THR A 23 -4.52 16.97 7.66
N LYS A 24 -5.22 17.37 6.59
CA LYS A 24 -4.91 18.61 5.83
C LYS A 24 -5.03 19.90 6.67
N PRO A 25 -6.15 20.17 7.37
CA PRO A 25 -6.21 21.34 8.25
C PRO A 25 -5.21 21.25 9.41
N ILE A 26 -4.91 20.06 9.94
CA ILE A 26 -3.88 19.88 10.98
C ILE A 26 -2.49 20.22 10.44
N LEU A 27 -2.17 19.85 9.20
CA LEU A 27 -0.93 20.26 8.54
C LEU A 27 -0.82 21.79 8.48
N LYS A 28 -1.94 22.52 8.26
CA LYS A 28 -1.94 23.99 8.27
C LYS A 28 -1.52 24.56 9.62
N LEU A 29 -1.93 23.92 10.73
CA LEU A 29 -1.52 24.32 12.09
C LEU A 29 0.00 24.25 12.28
N SER A 30 0.70 23.37 11.55
CA SER A 30 2.17 23.29 11.59
C SER A 30 2.86 24.57 11.08
N TYR A 31 2.21 25.30 10.17
CA TYR A 31 2.69 26.59 9.69
C TYR A 31 2.25 27.74 10.60
N THR A 32 1.06 27.65 11.21
CA THR A 32 0.52 28.68 12.12
C THR A 32 1.18 28.69 13.49
N PHE A 33 1.59 27.53 14.02
CA PHE A 33 2.20 27.38 15.34
C PHE A 33 3.63 26.81 15.26
N PRO A 34 4.64 27.65 14.91
CA PRO A 34 6.02 27.20 14.65
C PRO A 34 6.67 26.44 15.80
N LYS A 35 6.35 26.82 17.05
CA LYS A 35 6.88 26.18 18.28
C LYS A 35 6.59 24.67 18.32
N TYR A 36 5.44 24.25 17.81
CA TYR A 36 4.99 22.85 17.81
C TYR A 36 4.90 22.26 16.39
N LYS A 37 5.58 22.89 15.42
CA LYS A 37 5.53 22.51 14.00
C LYS A 37 5.75 21.00 13.78
N LYS A 38 6.73 20.41 14.46
CA LYS A 38 7.04 18.98 14.33
C LYS A 38 5.89 18.08 14.79
N ILE A 39 5.21 18.45 15.87
CA ILE A 39 4.08 17.69 16.41
C ILE A 39 2.89 17.79 15.45
N TRP A 40 2.54 18.99 15.00
CA TRP A 40 1.45 19.18 14.04
C TRP A 40 1.70 18.48 12.72
N HIS A 41 2.94 18.54 12.21
CA HIS A 41 3.31 17.80 11.00
C HIS A 41 3.22 16.28 11.22
N PHE A 42 3.67 15.78 12.36
CA PHE A 42 3.57 14.35 12.70
C PHE A 42 2.11 13.90 12.80
N LEU A 43 1.25 14.66 13.49
CA LEU A 43 -0.18 14.35 13.59
C LEU A 43 -0.94 14.50 12.27
N SER A 44 -0.37 15.20 11.28
CA SER A 44 -0.99 15.34 9.97
C SER A 44 -0.71 14.18 9.00
N GLU A 45 0.19 13.26 9.33
CA GLU A 45 0.41 12.07 8.49
C GLU A 45 -0.74 11.08 8.74
N VAL A 46 -1.37 10.60 7.66
CA VAL A 46 -2.55 9.70 7.75
C VAL A 46 -2.19 8.37 8.42
N GLU A 47 -0.95 7.91 8.24
CA GLU A 47 -0.40 6.67 8.79
C GLU A 47 -0.21 6.74 10.33
N ILE A 48 -0.20 7.93 10.93
CA ILE A 48 -0.02 8.06 12.39
C ILE A 48 -1.35 7.97 13.14
N VAL A 49 -2.45 8.32 12.47
CA VAL A 49 -3.75 8.60 13.08
C VAL A 49 -4.25 7.44 13.94
N PHE A 50 -4.38 6.24 13.37
CA PHE A 50 -4.94 5.09 14.09
C PHE A 50 -4.02 4.60 15.20
N GLY A 51 -2.71 4.58 15.00
CA GLY A 51 -1.76 4.22 16.05
C GLY A 51 -1.82 5.18 17.25
N PHE A 52 -1.92 6.49 16.98
CA PHE A 52 -2.03 7.52 18.01
C PHE A 52 -3.29 7.33 18.85
N TRP A 53 -4.44 7.14 18.20
CA TRP A 53 -5.70 6.91 18.89
C TRP A 53 -5.78 5.55 19.59
N GLY A 54 -5.13 4.52 19.05
CA GLY A 54 -4.98 3.23 19.73
C GLY A 54 -4.22 3.35 21.05
N LEU A 55 -3.15 4.16 21.08
CA LEU A 55 -2.41 4.46 22.31
C LEU A 55 -3.29 5.21 23.33
N ILE A 56 -4.06 6.19 22.88
CA ILE A 56 -5.03 6.90 23.73
C ILE A 56 -6.05 5.91 24.32
N PHE A 57 -6.59 5.00 23.51
CA PHE A 57 -7.52 3.96 24.00
C PHE A 57 -6.88 3.09 25.08
N LEU A 58 -5.62 2.67 24.92
CA LEU A 58 -4.91 1.90 25.95
C LEU A 58 -4.74 2.70 27.25
N ILE A 59 -4.41 4.00 27.17
CA ILE A 59 -4.30 4.87 28.36
C ILE A 59 -5.65 4.95 29.10
N PHE A 60 -6.75 5.16 28.39
CA PHE A 60 -8.07 5.19 29.01
C PHE A 60 -8.49 3.81 29.56
N SER A 61 -8.13 2.74 28.88
CA SER A 61 -8.39 1.37 29.35
C SER A 61 -7.65 1.08 30.66
N LEU A 62 -6.39 1.50 30.79
CA LEU A 62 -5.63 1.39 32.04
C LEU A 62 -6.34 2.07 33.21
N GLY A 63 -6.93 3.24 32.98
CA GLY A 63 -7.69 3.98 33.98
C GLY A 63 -9.04 3.37 34.35
N ASN A 64 -9.73 2.76 33.38
CA ASN A 64 -11.11 2.25 33.56
C ASN A 64 -11.15 0.81 34.08
N ILE A 65 -10.38 -0.10 33.48
CA ILE A 65 -10.42 -1.54 33.79
C ILE A 65 -9.16 -2.04 34.51
N GLY A 66 -8.15 -1.18 34.69
CA GLY A 66 -6.90 -1.49 35.38
C GLY A 66 -5.84 -2.16 34.49
N PHE A 67 -4.62 -2.29 35.05
CA PHE A 67 -3.44 -2.78 34.32
C PHE A 67 -3.59 -4.22 33.83
N ASN A 68 -3.96 -5.16 34.70
CA ASN A 68 -4.04 -6.59 34.34
C ASN A 68 -5.06 -6.85 33.23
N ASN A 69 -6.27 -6.30 33.34
CA ASN A 69 -7.30 -6.47 32.30
C ASN A 69 -6.91 -5.81 30.96
N THR A 70 -6.21 -4.66 31.01
CA THR A 70 -5.70 -4.02 29.79
C THR A 70 -4.58 -4.85 29.17
N LEU A 71 -3.69 -5.41 29.99
CA LEU A 71 -2.63 -6.30 29.53
C LEU A 71 -3.21 -7.58 28.92
N ASP A 72 -4.23 -8.19 29.55
CA ASP A 72 -4.93 -9.36 29.02
C ASP A 72 -5.63 -9.03 27.69
N PHE A 73 -6.24 -7.85 27.56
CA PHE A 73 -6.77 -7.39 26.28
C PHE A 73 -5.68 -7.34 25.19
N VAL A 74 -4.54 -6.70 25.48
CA VAL A 74 -3.43 -6.57 24.51
C VAL A 74 -2.81 -7.92 24.18
N ASN A 75 -2.65 -8.82 25.15
CA ASN A 75 -2.06 -10.15 24.96
C ASN A 75 -2.91 -11.06 24.06
N ASN A 76 -4.22 -10.79 23.94
CA ASN A 76 -5.12 -11.50 23.04
C ASN A 76 -5.11 -10.96 21.60
N LEU A 77 -4.36 -9.90 21.32
CA LEU A 77 -4.20 -9.34 19.97
C LEU A 77 -2.99 -9.93 19.26
N SER A 78 -3.09 -10.10 17.94
CA SER A 78 -1.93 -10.39 17.08
C SER A 78 -1.30 -9.10 16.59
N PHE A 79 -0.01 -8.92 16.87
CA PHE A 79 0.82 -7.86 16.27
C PHE A 79 1.78 -8.40 15.20
N VAL A 80 1.58 -9.64 14.74
CA VAL A 80 2.43 -10.27 13.72
C VAL A 80 2.39 -9.48 12.42
N GLU A 81 1.21 -9.08 11.96
CA GLU A 81 1.00 -8.37 10.70
C GLU A 81 1.63 -6.96 10.72
N PRO A 82 1.40 -6.09 11.73
CA PRO A 82 2.11 -4.82 11.84
C PRO A 82 3.64 -4.94 11.86
N LEU A 83 4.18 -5.91 12.62
CA LEU A 83 5.62 -6.14 12.70
C LEU A 83 6.19 -6.66 11.38
N PHE A 84 5.44 -7.54 10.72
CA PHE A 84 5.78 -8.05 9.40
C PHE A 84 5.90 -6.91 8.39
N VAL A 85 4.89 -6.04 8.30
CA VAL A 85 4.89 -4.87 7.40
C VAL A 85 6.07 -3.95 7.67
N PHE A 86 6.38 -3.69 8.95
CA PHE A 86 7.54 -2.88 9.33
C PHE A 86 8.84 -3.42 8.72
N VAL A 87 9.12 -4.71 8.92
CA VAL A 87 10.37 -5.34 8.49
C VAL A 87 10.43 -5.50 6.97
N ILE A 88 9.36 -6.03 6.37
CA ILE A 88 9.35 -6.33 4.93
C ILE A 88 9.50 -5.06 4.10
N MET A 89 8.86 -3.94 4.50
CA MET A 89 9.02 -2.65 3.82
C MET A 89 10.47 -2.17 3.85
N ILE A 90 11.15 -2.29 4.99
CA ILE A 90 12.54 -1.86 5.15
C ILE A 90 13.47 -2.68 4.25
N ILE A 91 13.33 -4.01 4.27
CA ILE A 91 14.16 -4.90 3.46
C ILE A 91 13.88 -4.65 1.97
N ALA A 92 12.61 -4.63 1.58
CA ALA A 92 12.19 -4.57 0.19
C ALA A 92 12.48 -3.21 -0.50
N ALA A 93 12.48 -2.12 0.26
CA ALA A 93 12.87 -0.80 -0.24
C ALA A 93 14.40 -0.60 -0.32
N SER A 94 15.19 -1.63 -0.03
CA SER A 94 16.65 -1.55 -0.12
C SER A 94 17.13 -1.34 -1.56
N ASN A 95 18.22 -0.59 -1.70
CA ASN A 95 18.78 -0.24 -2.99
C ASN A 95 19.16 -1.46 -3.86
N PRO A 96 19.71 -2.57 -3.33
CA PRO A 96 19.97 -3.77 -4.12
C PRO A 96 18.71 -4.37 -4.76
N ILE A 97 17.58 -4.40 -4.04
CA ILE A 97 16.32 -4.96 -4.54
C ILE A 97 15.72 -4.04 -5.62
N LEU A 98 15.65 -2.74 -5.35
CA LEU A 98 15.09 -1.78 -6.31
C LEU A 98 15.93 -1.70 -7.59
N ASN A 99 17.27 -1.74 -7.50
CA ASN A 99 18.14 -1.77 -8.69
C ASN A 99 18.04 -3.09 -9.45
N PHE A 100 17.82 -4.21 -8.76
CA PHE A 100 17.59 -5.50 -9.43
C PHE A 100 16.35 -5.43 -10.33
N ILE A 101 15.23 -4.92 -9.81
CA ILE A 101 13.99 -4.75 -10.58
C ILE A 101 14.19 -3.75 -11.73
N THR A 102 14.84 -2.61 -11.45
CA THR A 102 15.15 -1.58 -12.46
C THR A 102 16.00 -2.15 -13.59
N SER A 103 17.02 -2.94 -13.26
CA SER A 103 17.91 -3.60 -14.22
C SER A 103 17.16 -4.65 -15.05
N LEU A 104 16.26 -5.41 -14.43
CA LEU A 104 15.43 -6.39 -15.13
C LEU A 104 14.54 -5.70 -16.18
N ILE A 105 13.88 -4.60 -15.81
CA ILE A 105 13.05 -3.81 -16.73
C ILE A 105 13.88 -3.22 -17.86
N GLY A 106 15.06 -2.68 -17.55
CA GLY A 106 16.00 -2.17 -18.56
C GLY A 106 16.42 -3.26 -19.54
N LYS A 107 16.79 -4.45 -19.06
CA LYS A 107 17.16 -5.61 -19.90
C LYS A 107 16.00 -6.06 -20.78
N ILE A 108 14.79 -6.20 -20.23
CA ILE A 108 13.60 -6.56 -21.01
C ILE A 108 13.34 -5.51 -22.09
N THR A 109 13.46 -4.23 -21.77
CA THR A 109 13.29 -3.13 -22.75
C THR A 109 14.30 -3.24 -23.89
N LEU A 110 15.56 -3.57 -23.60
CA LEU A 110 16.63 -3.72 -24.59
C LEU A 110 16.40 -4.89 -25.57
N LEU A 111 15.58 -5.88 -25.22
CA LEU A 111 15.17 -6.94 -26.15
C LEU A 111 14.38 -6.38 -27.35
N PHE A 112 13.76 -5.21 -27.20
CA PHE A 112 12.98 -4.56 -28.25
C PHE A 112 13.81 -3.50 -28.98
N LYS A 113 14.07 -3.72 -30.28
CA LYS A 113 14.86 -2.79 -31.13
C LYS A 113 14.11 -1.50 -31.49
N ARG A 114 12.78 -1.49 -31.44
CA ARG A 114 11.92 -0.34 -31.79
C ARG A 114 10.97 -0.02 -30.63
N ASN A 115 10.56 1.24 -30.55
CA ASN A 115 9.60 1.74 -29.55
C ASN A 115 10.04 1.50 -28.09
N GLN A 116 11.34 1.55 -27.81
CA GLN A 116 11.89 1.32 -26.46
C GLN A 116 11.23 2.18 -25.38
N SER A 117 10.92 3.45 -25.69
CA SER A 117 10.21 4.34 -24.77
C SER A 117 8.83 3.82 -24.40
N VAL A 118 8.09 3.28 -25.38
CA VAL A 118 6.74 2.72 -25.18
C VAL A 118 6.81 1.43 -24.35
N ILE A 119 7.78 0.55 -24.66
CA ILE A 119 8.00 -0.68 -23.89
C ILE A 119 8.39 -0.36 -22.46
N PHE A 120 9.35 0.54 -22.26
CA PHE A 120 9.81 0.94 -20.94
C PHE A 120 8.68 1.56 -20.11
N TYR A 121 7.91 2.47 -20.71
CA TYR A 121 6.73 3.06 -20.08
C TYR A 121 5.71 2.00 -19.68
N GLY A 122 5.40 1.07 -20.59
CA GLY A 122 4.49 -0.04 -20.33
C GLY A 122 4.97 -0.92 -19.19
N LEU A 123 6.25 -1.27 -19.14
CA LEU A 123 6.82 -2.09 -18.05
C LEU A 123 6.78 -1.36 -16.71
N ILE A 124 6.97 -0.04 -16.67
CA ILE A 124 6.83 0.74 -15.44
C ILE A 124 5.39 0.65 -14.90
N LEU A 125 4.39 0.67 -15.77
CA LEU A 125 2.98 0.63 -15.36
C LEU A 125 2.40 -0.79 -15.23
N SER A 126 3.15 -1.82 -15.62
CA SER A 126 2.70 -3.21 -15.53
C SER A 126 3.61 -4.08 -14.66
N ALA A 127 4.86 -4.29 -15.09
CA ALA A 127 5.80 -5.15 -14.39
C ALA A 127 6.10 -4.65 -12.97
N ILE A 128 6.32 -3.34 -12.77
CA ILE A 128 6.60 -2.82 -11.41
C ILE A 128 5.40 -3.02 -10.48
N PRO A 129 4.16 -2.65 -10.85
CA PRO A 129 2.99 -2.95 -10.03
C PRO A 129 2.83 -4.43 -9.68
N LEU A 130 3.07 -5.34 -10.62
CA LEU A 130 3.04 -6.78 -10.35
C LEU A 130 4.20 -7.22 -9.43
N PHE A 131 5.40 -6.66 -9.60
CA PHE A 131 6.50 -6.88 -8.66
C PHE A 131 6.22 -6.31 -7.27
N GLY A 132 5.25 -5.39 -7.13
CA GLY A 132 4.70 -4.97 -5.85
C GLY A 132 4.24 -6.15 -4.99
N SER A 133 3.79 -7.26 -5.60
CA SER A 133 3.47 -8.49 -4.86
C SER A 133 4.69 -9.20 -4.24
N LEU A 134 5.90 -8.87 -4.67
CA LEU A 134 7.13 -9.46 -4.14
C LEU A 134 7.85 -8.51 -3.18
N ILE A 135 7.78 -7.20 -3.43
CA ILE A 135 8.52 -6.18 -2.67
C ILE A 135 7.65 -5.23 -1.85
N THR A 136 6.32 -5.36 -1.86
CA THR A 136 5.32 -4.42 -1.32
C THR A 136 4.93 -3.25 -2.24
N GLU A 137 3.70 -2.80 -2.06
CA GLU A 137 3.11 -1.69 -2.82
C GLU A 137 3.86 -0.36 -2.63
N PRO A 138 4.27 0.07 -1.41
CA PRO A 138 5.00 1.34 -1.24
C PRO A 138 6.35 1.37 -1.97
N ALA A 139 7.08 0.25 -1.96
CA ALA A 139 8.36 0.13 -2.64
C ALA A 139 8.19 0.16 -4.17
N ALA A 140 7.22 -0.59 -4.69
CA ALA A 140 6.88 -0.58 -6.12
C ALA A 140 6.41 0.81 -6.59
N MET A 141 5.57 1.49 -5.80
CA MET A 141 5.08 2.83 -6.11
C MET A 141 6.22 3.84 -6.20
N THR A 142 7.10 3.84 -5.20
CA THR A 142 8.26 4.74 -5.15
C THR A 142 9.16 4.52 -6.35
N LEU A 143 9.46 3.25 -6.69
CA LEU A 143 10.29 2.92 -7.84
C LEU A 143 9.66 3.37 -9.16
N ALA A 144 8.39 3.02 -9.39
CA ALA A 144 7.67 3.41 -10.60
C ALA A 144 7.61 4.94 -10.75
N ALA A 145 7.29 5.65 -9.66
CA ALA A 145 7.23 7.10 -9.64
C ALA A 145 8.60 7.75 -9.91
N LEU A 146 9.70 7.20 -9.39
CA LEU A 146 11.05 7.70 -9.68
C LEU A 146 11.45 7.51 -11.15
N LEU A 147 11.13 6.35 -11.74
CA LEU A 147 11.41 6.08 -13.15
C LEU A 147 10.54 6.95 -14.07
N LEU A 148 9.25 7.12 -13.76
CA LEU A 148 8.36 8.04 -14.49
C LEU A 148 8.83 9.49 -14.38
N LYS A 149 9.25 9.90 -13.17
CA LYS A 149 9.86 11.22 -12.92
C LYS A 149 11.05 11.45 -13.84
N GLU A 150 12.02 10.54 -13.82
CA GLU A 150 13.27 10.72 -14.54
C GLU A 150 13.07 10.71 -16.05
N HIS A 151 12.24 9.79 -16.56
CA HIS A 151 12.19 9.51 -17.99
C HIS A 151 11.02 10.14 -18.74
N PHE A 152 9.91 10.48 -18.08
CA PHE A 152 8.70 10.99 -18.75
C PHE A 152 8.24 12.34 -18.21
N TYR A 153 7.97 12.45 -16.91
CA TYR A 153 7.45 13.67 -16.30
C TYR A 153 8.44 14.85 -16.40
N SER A 154 9.75 14.58 -16.40
CA SER A 154 10.78 15.59 -16.65
C SER A 154 10.86 16.08 -18.11
N LYS A 155 10.12 15.47 -19.04
CA LYS A 155 10.22 15.70 -20.49
C LYS A 155 9.06 16.50 -21.08
N ASN A 156 8.39 17.31 -20.26
CA ASN A 156 7.28 18.18 -20.67
C ASN A 156 6.13 17.44 -21.37
N ILE A 157 5.78 16.26 -20.86
CA ILE A 157 4.56 15.56 -21.29
C ILE A 157 3.30 16.38 -20.97
N SER A 158 2.23 16.09 -21.69
CA SER A 158 0.92 16.71 -21.60
C SER A 158 0.27 16.42 -20.26
N THR A 159 -0.49 17.39 -19.75
CA THR A 159 -1.23 17.24 -18.49
C THR A 159 -2.23 16.06 -18.51
N PRO A 160 -2.95 15.78 -19.62
CA PRO A 160 -3.77 14.58 -19.72
C PRO A 160 -2.98 13.27 -19.59
N LEU A 161 -1.80 13.17 -20.23
CA LEU A 161 -0.93 12.00 -20.06
C LEU A 161 -0.52 11.88 -18.59
N MET A 162 -0.06 12.96 -17.95
CA MET A 162 0.31 12.94 -16.53
C MET A 162 -0.81 12.42 -15.62
N TYR A 163 -2.03 13.00 -15.70
CA TYR A 163 -3.15 12.53 -14.89
C TYR A 163 -3.48 11.07 -15.16
N SER A 164 -3.49 10.65 -16.43
CA SER A 164 -3.82 9.29 -16.83
C SER A 164 -2.75 8.28 -16.40
N THR A 165 -1.46 8.62 -16.48
CA THR A 165 -0.35 7.83 -15.96
C THR A 165 -0.48 7.63 -14.47
N LEU A 166 -0.73 8.71 -13.71
CA LEU A 166 -0.82 8.65 -12.25
C LEU A 166 -2.01 7.79 -11.82
N ALA A 167 -3.17 7.97 -12.48
CA ALA A 167 -4.38 7.20 -12.23
C ALA A 167 -4.17 5.69 -12.47
N VAL A 168 -3.62 5.32 -13.64
CA VAL A 168 -3.32 3.92 -13.96
C VAL A 168 -2.27 3.34 -13.01
N LEU A 169 -1.24 4.11 -12.66
CA LEU A 169 -0.22 3.66 -11.70
C LEU A 169 -0.85 3.32 -10.35
N PHE A 170 -1.71 4.18 -9.82
CA PHE A 170 -2.32 3.98 -8.50
C PHE A 170 -3.23 2.76 -8.48
N VAL A 171 -4.10 2.62 -9.48
CA VAL A 171 -4.96 1.45 -9.60
C VAL A 171 -4.14 0.17 -9.77
N ASN A 172 -3.15 0.18 -10.66
CA ASN A 172 -2.33 -0.99 -10.94
C ASN A 172 -1.48 -1.39 -9.72
N ILE A 173 -0.93 -0.44 -8.96
CA ILE A 173 -0.18 -0.75 -7.73
C ILE A 173 -1.10 -1.40 -6.71
N SER A 174 -2.30 -0.85 -6.50
CA SER A 174 -3.26 -1.38 -5.54
C SER A 174 -3.65 -2.82 -5.86
N ILE A 175 -4.02 -3.14 -7.10
CA ILE A 175 -4.37 -4.53 -7.46
C ILE A 175 -3.15 -5.42 -7.66
N GLY A 176 -2.00 -4.86 -8.03
CA GLY A 176 -0.76 -5.59 -8.27
C GLY A 176 -0.25 -6.32 -7.03
N GLY A 177 -0.61 -5.87 -5.82
CA GLY A 177 -0.34 -6.55 -4.57
C GLY A 177 -1.08 -7.88 -4.36
N LEU A 178 -2.07 -8.22 -5.20
CA LEU A 178 -2.92 -9.41 -5.04
C LEU A 178 -2.31 -10.74 -5.52
N LEU A 179 -1.06 -10.76 -6.00
CA LEU A 179 -0.44 -12.02 -6.44
C LEU A 179 0.09 -12.86 -5.27
N THR A 180 0.26 -12.27 -4.08
CA THR A 180 0.81 -12.95 -2.90
C THR A 180 0.06 -12.54 -1.64
N PRO A 181 0.08 -13.35 -0.56
CA PRO A 181 -0.68 -13.05 0.65
C PRO A 181 -0.02 -12.00 1.56
N TYR A 182 1.19 -11.53 1.24
CA TYR A 182 2.02 -10.74 2.16
C TYR A 182 2.36 -9.33 1.68
N ALA A 183 2.08 -8.99 0.43
CA ALA A 183 2.54 -7.74 -0.16
C ALA A 183 1.65 -6.52 0.11
N ALA A 184 0.34 -6.74 0.10
CA ALA A 184 -0.65 -5.72 0.30
C ALA A 184 -1.17 -5.82 1.74
N PRO A 185 -1.10 -4.73 2.55
CA PRO A 185 -1.66 -4.73 3.90
C PRO A 185 -3.10 -5.24 3.97
N PRO A 186 -4.02 -4.91 3.04
CA PRO A 186 -5.39 -5.42 3.09
C PRO A 186 -5.52 -6.95 3.02
N VAL A 187 -4.63 -7.60 2.28
CA VAL A 187 -4.57 -9.05 2.15
C VAL A 187 -3.84 -9.66 3.36
N LEU A 188 -2.72 -9.08 3.76
CA LEU A 188 -1.92 -9.57 4.88
C LEU A 188 -2.75 -9.62 6.17
N MET A 189 -3.58 -8.62 6.42
CA MET A 189 -4.42 -8.52 7.62
C MET A 189 -5.49 -9.62 7.72
N VAL A 190 -5.75 -10.37 6.65
CA VAL A 190 -6.82 -11.37 6.58
C VAL A 190 -6.33 -12.76 6.14
N ALA A 191 -5.21 -12.84 5.42
CA ALA A 191 -4.75 -14.06 4.78
C ALA A 191 -4.51 -15.20 5.77
N ASN A 192 -3.83 -14.92 6.90
CA ASN A 192 -3.58 -15.94 7.91
C ASN A 192 -4.88 -16.43 8.57
N ASN A 193 -5.81 -15.51 8.88
CA ASN A 193 -7.09 -15.84 9.50
C ASN A 193 -7.98 -16.70 8.59
N TRP A 194 -7.86 -16.55 7.27
CA TRP A 194 -8.65 -17.29 6.28
C TRP A 194 -7.88 -18.43 5.59
N GLY A 195 -6.62 -18.66 5.98
CA GLY A 195 -5.79 -19.71 5.39
C GLY A 195 -5.44 -19.49 3.92
N TRP A 196 -5.36 -18.22 3.48
CA TRP A 196 -4.99 -17.89 2.10
C TRP A 196 -3.47 -17.99 1.92
N ASP A 197 -3.05 -18.98 1.16
CA ASP A 197 -1.66 -19.18 0.78
C ASP A 197 -1.35 -18.52 -0.58
N LEU A 198 -0.11 -18.70 -1.05
CA LEU A 198 0.31 -18.22 -2.37
C LEU A 198 -0.56 -18.81 -3.50
N SER A 199 -0.92 -20.08 -3.39
CA SER A 199 -1.72 -20.79 -4.39
C SER A 199 -3.11 -20.16 -4.52
N PHE A 200 -3.79 -19.97 -3.39
CA PHE A 200 -5.10 -19.33 -3.34
C PHE A 200 -5.05 -17.93 -3.94
N MET A 201 -4.07 -17.11 -3.54
CA MET A 201 -3.94 -15.76 -4.07
C MET A 201 -3.77 -15.75 -5.60
N LEU A 202 -2.89 -16.60 -6.14
CA LEU A 202 -2.64 -16.67 -7.58
C LEU A 202 -3.86 -17.13 -8.39
N PHE A 203 -4.57 -18.17 -7.93
CA PHE A 203 -5.71 -18.75 -8.65
C PHE A 203 -7.01 -17.96 -8.46
N THR A 204 -7.18 -17.25 -7.34
CA THR A 204 -8.40 -16.49 -7.04
C THR A 204 -8.30 -15.03 -7.52
N PHE A 205 -7.19 -14.34 -7.21
CA PHE A 205 -7.02 -12.91 -7.50
C PHE A 205 -5.90 -12.60 -8.52
N GLY A 206 -4.80 -13.35 -8.49
CA GLY A 206 -3.56 -12.99 -9.18
C GLY A 206 -3.69 -12.88 -10.69
N TRP A 207 -4.32 -13.86 -11.34
CA TRP A 207 -4.54 -13.80 -12.79
C TRP A 207 -5.45 -12.65 -13.23
N LYS A 208 -6.46 -12.30 -12.41
CA LYS A 208 -7.34 -11.14 -12.65
C LYS A 208 -6.55 -9.84 -12.53
N SER A 209 -5.71 -9.73 -11.49
CA SER A 209 -4.81 -8.60 -11.30
C SER A 209 -3.87 -8.42 -12.49
N ILE A 210 -3.21 -9.49 -12.95
CA ILE A 210 -2.37 -9.48 -14.15
C ILE A 210 -3.14 -8.97 -15.35
N LEU A 211 -4.36 -9.49 -15.59
CA LEU A 211 -5.18 -9.07 -16.71
C LEU A 211 -5.54 -7.58 -16.65
N VAL A 212 -6.02 -7.09 -15.51
CA VAL A 212 -6.37 -5.66 -15.33
C VAL A 212 -5.13 -4.78 -15.52
N VAL A 213 -4.02 -5.12 -14.87
CA VAL A 213 -2.77 -4.34 -14.94
C VAL A 213 -2.29 -4.21 -16.39
N LEU A 214 -2.30 -5.32 -17.13
CA LEU A 214 -1.91 -5.34 -18.54
C LEU A 214 -2.88 -4.54 -19.41
N LEU A 215 -4.20 -4.68 -19.21
CA LEU A 215 -5.20 -3.96 -19.99
C LEU A 215 -5.18 -2.45 -19.73
N ASN A 216 -5.15 -2.02 -18.46
CA ASN A 216 -5.01 -0.61 -18.08
C ASN A 216 -3.76 0.02 -18.71
N THR A 217 -2.64 -0.69 -18.61
CA THR A 217 -1.37 -0.26 -19.20
C THR A 217 -1.46 -0.16 -20.71
N TYR A 218 -2.01 -1.19 -21.36
CA TYR A 218 -2.14 -1.25 -22.80
C TYR A 218 -3.02 -0.13 -23.35
N LEU A 219 -4.21 0.05 -22.79
CA LEU A 219 -5.17 1.08 -23.21
C LEU A 219 -4.57 2.48 -23.09
N LEU A 220 -3.98 2.81 -21.94
CA LEU A 220 -3.31 4.09 -21.74
C LEU A 220 -2.18 4.31 -22.75
N THR A 221 -1.37 3.27 -22.95
CA THR A 221 -0.23 3.32 -23.86
C THR A 221 -0.67 3.49 -25.32
N GLN A 222 -1.81 2.94 -25.73
CA GLN A 222 -2.36 3.18 -27.07
C GLN A 222 -2.90 4.61 -27.22
N ILE A 223 -3.63 5.13 -26.21
CA ILE A 223 -4.22 6.48 -26.26
C ILE A 223 -3.13 7.56 -26.43
N PHE A 224 -2.00 7.42 -25.73
CA PHE A 224 -0.90 8.40 -25.75
C PHE A 224 0.35 7.90 -26.49
N LYS A 225 0.18 6.93 -27.40
CA LYS A 225 1.30 6.22 -28.05
C LYS A 225 2.30 7.15 -28.71
N ASP A 226 1.82 8.13 -29.47
CA ASP A 226 2.68 9.03 -30.23
C ASP A 226 3.47 9.96 -29.31
N GLU A 227 2.82 10.46 -28.25
CA GLU A 227 3.47 11.28 -27.23
C GLU A 227 4.55 10.49 -26.49
N ILE A 228 4.23 9.29 -25.99
CA ILE A 228 5.17 8.41 -25.27
C ILE A 228 6.35 8.02 -26.17
N LYS A 229 6.09 7.73 -27.45
CA LYS A 229 7.12 7.36 -28.42
C LYS A 229 8.06 8.51 -28.76
N SER A 230 7.58 9.76 -28.70
CA SER A 230 8.41 10.96 -28.94
C SER A 230 9.44 11.21 -27.84
N VAL A 231 9.18 10.70 -26.63
CA VAL A 231 10.10 10.82 -25.48
C VAL A 231 11.33 9.95 -25.70
N LYS A 232 12.53 10.54 -25.66
CA LYS A 232 13.79 9.79 -25.76
C LYS A 232 14.19 9.27 -24.37
N VAL A 233 14.03 7.96 -24.16
CA VAL A 233 14.48 7.29 -22.94
C VAL A 233 15.96 6.92 -23.06
N ASN A 234 16.76 7.30 -22.07
CA ASN A 234 18.17 6.92 -22.00
C ASN A 234 18.34 5.65 -21.16
N LEU A 235 18.34 4.48 -21.81
CA LEU A 235 18.46 3.18 -21.15
C LEU A 235 19.86 2.86 -20.62
N THR A 236 20.92 3.53 -21.11
CA THR A 236 22.29 3.25 -20.65
C THR A 236 22.53 3.76 -19.24
N LYS A 237 21.80 4.80 -18.83
CA LYS A 237 21.82 5.33 -17.45
C LYS A 237 21.10 4.43 -16.44
N ILE A 238 20.21 3.55 -16.91
CA ILE A 238 19.49 2.58 -16.08
C ILE A 238 20.42 1.41 -15.69
N ALA A 239 21.37 1.07 -16.55
CA ALA A 239 22.34 -0.01 -16.34
C ALA A 239 23.57 0.40 -15.51
N SER A 240 23.71 1.68 -15.09
CA SER A 240 25.00 2.24 -14.67
C SER A 240 25.35 2.11 -13.18
N ILE A 241 24.52 1.47 -12.34
CA ILE A 241 24.88 1.15 -10.95
C ILE A 241 24.94 -0.36 -10.81
N SER A 242 26.11 -0.93 -11.09
CA SER A 242 26.35 -2.36 -10.96
C SER A 242 26.55 -2.73 -9.49
N ILE A 243 25.44 -3.02 -8.80
CA ILE A 243 25.51 -3.67 -7.48
C ILE A 243 25.95 -5.13 -7.69
N PRO A 244 26.95 -5.64 -6.94
CA PRO A 244 27.37 -7.03 -7.06
C PRO A 244 26.18 -7.99 -6.85
N PHE A 245 26.07 -9.01 -7.71
CA PHE A 245 24.96 -9.97 -7.64
C PHE A 245 24.89 -10.69 -6.29
N SER A 246 26.03 -10.90 -5.61
CA SER A 246 26.08 -11.46 -4.26
C SER A 246 25.30 -10.62 -3.24
N VAL A 247 25.44 -9.29 -3.29
CA VAL A 247 24.71 -8.36 -2.40
C VAL A 247 23.20 -8.43 -2.68
N VAL A 248 22.81 -8.48 -3.96
CA VAL A 248 21.41 -8.66 -4.36
C VAL A 248 20.86 -9.99 -3.85
N ALA A 249 21.60 -11.09 -4.03
CA ALA A 249 21.19 -12.42 -3.60
C ALA A 249 21.00 -12.50 -2.07
N ILE A 250 21.88 -11.87 -1.29
CA ILE A 250 21.76 -11.80 0.17
C ILE A 250 20.49 -11.02 0.58
N HIS A 251 20.22 -9.89 -0.09
CA HIS A 251 19.00 -9.12 0.17
C HIS A 251 17.72 -9.90 -0.18
N LEU A 252 17.71 -10.60 -1.31
CA LEU A 252 16.60 -11.47 -1.69
C LEU A 252 16.43 -12.63 -0.70
N PHE A 253 17.53 -13.20 -0.19
CA PHE A 253 17.47 -14.21 0.86
C PHE A 253 16.81 -13.66 2.12
N PHE A 254 17.21 -12.48 2.60
CA PHE A 254 16.58 -11.85 3.77
C PHE A 254 15.09 -11.56 3.55
N LEU A 255 14.72 -11.10 2.35
CA LEU A 255 13.33 -10.87 1.97
C LEU A 255 12.51 -12.18 2.05
N ILE A 256 12.98 -13.24 1.41
CA ILE A 256 12.32 -14.56 1.38
C ILE A 256 12.24 -15.16 2.79
N ALA A 257 13.34 -15.11 3.55
CA ALA A 257 13.39 -15.63 4.91
C ALA A 257 12.40 -14.90 5.83
N THR A 258 12.26 -13.59 5.69
CA THR A 258 11.29 -12.78 6.44
C THR A 258 9.85 -13.25 6.18
N VAL A 259 9.51 -13.50 4.91
CA VAL A 259 8.18 -14.04 4.52
C VAL A 259 7.97 -15.43 5.11
N PHE A 260 8.93 -16.32 4.94
CA PHE A 260 8.80 -17.72 5.36
C PHE A 260 8.69 -17.89 6.88
N PHE A 261 9.43 -17.09 7.65
CA PHE A 261 9.46 -17.17 9.11
C PHE A 261 8.58 -16.10 9.80
N ALA A 262 7.67 -15.44 9.08
CA ALA A 262 6.82 -14.36 9.61
C ALA A 262 6.05 -14.74 10.88
N HIS A 263 5.61 -15.99 11.00
CA HIS A 263 4.84 -16.50 12.13
C HIS A 263 5.71 -17.07 13.28
N HIS A 264 7.04 -16.91 13.22
CA HIS A 264 7.98 -17.33 14.26
C HIS A 264 8.71 -16.11 14.84
N PRO A 265 8.16 -15.41 15.85
CA PRO A 265 8.63 -14.08 16.27
C PRO A 265 10.12 -13.96 16.58
N ALA A 266 10.70 -14.95 17.27
CA ALA A 266 12.12 -14.94 17.62
C ALA A 266 13.03 -15.07 16.38
N ILE A 267 12.69 -15.97 15.46
CA ILE A 267 13.45 -16.18 14.21
C ILE A 267 13.28 -14.96 13.30
N PHE A 268 12.04 -14.49 13.13
CA PHE A 268 11.70 -13.29 12.37
C PHE A 268 12.51 -12.07 12.82
N PHE A 269 12.55 -11.81 14.13
CA PHE A 269 13.32 -10.70 14.68
C PHE A 269 14.83 -10.90 14.50
N GLY A 270 15.34 -12.13 14.68
CA GLY A 270 16.74 -12.47 14.42
C GLY A 270 17.17 -12.25 12.96
N ILE A 271 16.32 -12.60 11.99
CA ILE A 271 16.52 -12.33 10.57
C ILE A 271 16.61 -10.82 10.33
N PHE A 272 15.69 -10.03 10.91
CA PHE A 272 15.70 -8.58 10.74
C PHE A 272 16.96 -7.93 11.34
N LEU A 273 17.37 -8.32 12.56
CA LEU A 273 18.59 -7.82 13.17
C LEU A 273 19.83 -8.16 12.33
N SER A 274 19.87 -9.37 11.77
CA SER A 274 20.95 -9.82 10.89
C SER A 274 20.99 -9.03 9.58
N PHE A 275 19.82 -8.71 9.00
CA PHE A 275 19.72 -7.81 7.85
C PHE A 275 20.24 -6.41 8.18
N LEU A 276 19.87 -5.83 9.32
CA LEU A 276 20.37 -4.52 9.75
C LEU A 276 21.89 -4.53 9.96
N ALA A 277 22.44 -5.60 10.56
CA ALA A 277 23.88 -5.76 10.70
C ALA A 277 24.58 -5.81 9.34
N TYR A 278 24.06 -6.61 8.40
CA TYR A 278 24.57 -6.69 7.02
C TYR A 278 24.50 -5.32 6.31
N PHE A 279 23.36 -4.64 6.44
CA PHE A 279 23.14 -3.30 5.89
C PHE A 279 24.17 -2.29 6.40
N LEU A 280 24.52 -2.34 7.69
CA LEU A 280 25.49 -1.44 8.30
C LEU A 280 26.93 -1.68 7.81
N ILE A 281 27.26 -2.91 7.42
CA ILE A 281 28.58 -3.27 6.90
C ILE A 281 28.74 -2.81 5.45
N HIS A 282 27.71 -2.92 4.63
CA HIS A 282 27.75 -2.66 3.17
C HIS A 282 27.13 -1.32 2.75
N LYS A 283 27.37 -0.24 3.50
CA LYS A 283 26.72 1.07 3.27
C LYS A 283 26.90 1.62 1.86
N GLU A 284 27.98 1.27 1.18
CA GLU A 284 28.30 1.67 -0.20
C GLU A 284 27.27 1.22 -1.24
N HIS A 285 26.50 0.16 -0.94
CA HIS A 285 25.47 -0.36 -1.83
C HIS A 285 24.04 -0.03 -1.38
N GLN A 286 23.88 0.71 -0.28
CA GLN A 286 22.60 0.94 0.38
C GLN A 286 22.05 2.35 0.20
N ASN A 287 20.73 2.47 0.18
CA ASN A 287 20.03 3.74 0.37
C ASN A 287 19.71 3.92 1.86
N LYS A 288 19.34 5.13 2.28
CA LYS A 288 18.82 5.35 3.64
C LYS A 288 17.63 4.42 3.90
N LEU A 289 17.63 3.76 5.07
CA LEU A 289 16.49 2.94 5.50
C LEU A 289 15.25 3.83 5.65
N ILE A 290 14.11 3.34 5.15
CA ILE A 290 12.80 3.99 5.26
C ILE A 290 12.14 3.70 6.63
N LEU A 291 12.92 3.87 7.70
CA LEU A 291 12.48 3.53 9.07
C LEU A 291 11.26 4.36 9.48
N LYS A 292 11.22 5.65 9.13
CA LYS A 292 10.09 6.53 9.48
C LYS A 292 8.83 6.02 8.81
N GLU A 293 8.88 5.78 7.50
CA GLU A 293 7.74 5.39 6.68
C GLU A 293 7.21 4.03 7.11
N ALA A 294 8.09 3.03 7.23
CA ALA A 294 7.72 1.70 7.69
C ALA A 294 7.13 1.73 9.11
N LEU A 295 7.71 2.53 10.02
CA LEU A 295 7.20 2.69 11.38
C LEU A 295 5.80 3.29 11.39
N CYS A 296 5.55 4.33 10.57
CA CYS A 296 4.23 4.95 10.51
C CYS A 296 3.17 3.95 10.03
N VAL A 297 3.44 3.18 8.97
CA VAL A 297 2.50 2.16 8.47
C VAL A 297 2.28 1.04 9.51
N ALA A 298 3.34 0.56 10.17
CA ALA A 298 3.19 -0.45 11.21
C ALA A 298 2.40 0.08 12.43
N PHE A 299 2.64 1.34 12.82
CA PHE A 299 1.91 1.99 13.90
C PHE A 299 0.43 2.18 13.56
N PHE A 300 0.12 2.54 12.32
CA PHE A 300 -1.24 2.58 11.77
C PHE A 300 -1.97 1.24 11.97
N LEU A 301 -1.37 0.16 11.46
CA LEU A 301 -1.96 -1.19 11.50
C LEU A 301 -2.11 -1.68 12.94
N ALA A 302 -1.12 -1.46 13.80
CA ALA A 302 -1.23 -1.80 15.23
C ALA A 302 -2.39 -1.05 15.91
N GLY A 303 -2.59 0.23 15.57
CA GLY A 303 -3.72 1.01 16.05
C GLY A 303 -5.07 0.45 15.59
N ILE A 304 -5.16 0.00 14.34
CA ILE A 304 -6.35 -0.68 13.82
C ILE A 304 -6.62 -1.98 14.55
N VAL A 305 -5.59 -2.80 14.82
CA VAL A 305 -5.73 -4.04 15.59
C VAL A 305 -6.29 -3.76 16.99
N ILE A 306 -5.76 -2.73 17.67
CA ILE A 306 -6.21 -2.33 19.01
C ILE A 306 -7.66 -1.83 19.00
N LEU A 307 -8.01 -0.96 18.06
CA LEU A 307 -9.34 -0.34 18.03
C LEU A 307 -10.42 -1.22 17.40
N GLY A 308 -10.04 -2.15 16.51
CA GLY A 308 -10.98 -2.92 15.70
C GLY A 308 -11.84 -3.90 16.51
N GLN A 309 -11.28 -4.55 17.53
CA GLN A 309 -12.01 -5.51 18.37
C GLN A 309 -13.27 -4.90 19.01
N GLY A 310 -13.20 -3.64 19.41
CA GLY A 310 -14.32 -2.91 20.00
C GLY A 310 -15.42 -2.52 19.01
N GLN A 311 -15.25 -2.79 17.70
CA GLN A 311 -16.22 -2.42 16.67
C GLN A 311 -17.16 -3.57 16.25
N ILE A 312 -16.84 -4.81 16.64
CA ILE A 312 -17.56 -6.02 16.18
C ILE A 312 -19.06 -5.93 16.49
N TRP A 313 -19.42 -5.42 17.67
CA TRP A 313 -20.80 -5.45 18.18
C TRP A 313 -21.79 -4.67 17.30
N TRP A 314 -21.39 -3.52 16.75
CA TRP A 314 -22.23 -2.72 15.87
C TRP A 314 -22.01 -3.06 14.39
N LEU A 315 -20.76 -3.36 13.99
CA LEU A 315 -20.45 -3.73 12.61
C LEU A 315 -21.25 -4.95 12.17
N THR A 316 -21.40 -5.95 13.06
CA THR A 316 -22.18 -7.16 12.77
C THR A 316 -23.63 -6.85 12.43
N GLN A 317 -24.23 -5.85 13.08
CA GLN A 317 -25.64 -5.47 12.82
C GLN A 317 -25.81 -4.74 11.49
N VAL A 318 -24.80 -3.94 11.10
CA VAL A 318 -24.87 -3.11 9.88
C VAL A 318 -24.46 -3.91 8.63
N VAL A 319 -23.39 -4.70 8.75
CA VAL A 319 -22.71 -5.34 7.62
C VAL A 319 -23.03 -6.84 7.53
N GLY A 320 -23.36 -7.50 8.64
CA GLY A 320 -23.50 -8.95 8.71
C GLY A 320 -24.60 -9.56 7.84
N ASN A 321 -25.58 -8.75 7.39
CA ASN A 321 -26.68 -9.17 6.52
C ASN A 321 -26.55 -8.66 5.08
N LEU A 322 -25.49 -7.93 4.74
CA LEU A 322 -25.28 -7.48 3.36
C LEU A 322 -24.99 -8.68 2.47
N GLY A 323 -25.46 -8.69 1.22
CA GLY A 323 -25.09 -9.68 0.22
C GLY A 323 -23.65 -9.51 -0.30
N GLU A 324 -23.12 -10.51 -1.01
CA GLU A 324 -21.78 -10.46 -1.63
C GLU A 324 -21.59 -9.24 -2.54
N ASP A 325 -22.58 -8.91 -3.37
CA ASP A 325 -22.58 -7.72 -4.23
C ASP A 325 -22.53 -6.44 -3.40
N ALA A 326 -23.37 -6.37 -2.37
CA ALA A 326 -23.43 -5.22 -1.50
C ALA A 326 -22.10 -4.99 -0.77
N ILE A 327 -21.43 -6.06 -0.31
CA ILE A 327 -20.09 -5.97 0.29
C ILE A 327 -19.04 -5.48 -0.72
N PHE A 328 -19.02 -6.05 -1.92
CA PHE A 328 -18.07 -5.66 -2.96
C PHE A 328 -18.19 -4.16 -3.29
N TYR A 329 -19.41 -3.70 -3.60
CA TYR A 329 -19.65 -2.31 -4.00
C TYR A 329 -19.54 -1.33 -2.83
N SER A 330 -20.01 -1.69 -1.64
CA SER A 330 -19.88 -0.82 -0.45
C SER A 330 -18.43 -0.64 -0.06
N THR A 331 -17.63 -1.71 -0.10
CA THR A 331 -16.20 -1.63 0.22
C THR A 331 -15.46 -0.81 -0.83
N ALA A 332 -15.71 -1.05 -2.12
CA ALA A 332 -15.16 -0.24 -3.20
C ALA A 332 -15.54 1.25 -3.10
N LEU A 333 -16.76 1.56 -2.63
CA LEU A 333 -17.23 2.93 -2.46
C LEU A 333 -16.61 3.62 -1.23
N LEU A 334 -16.30 2.87 -0.17
CA LEU A 334 -15.71 3.40 1.06
C LEU A 334 -14.19 3.57 0.97
N THR A 335 -13.50 2.71 0.21
CA THR A 335 -12.03 2.75 0.05
C THR A 335 -11.45 4.11 -0.36
N PRO A 336 -12.07 4.91 -1.25
CA PRO A 336 -11.62 6.26 -1.56
C PRO A 336 -11.45 7.19 -0.36
N PHE A 337 -12.13 6.89 0.75
CA PHE A 337 -12.24 7.72 1.94
C PHE A 337 -11.63 7.08 3.18
N ILE A 338 -11.56 5.76 3.22
CA ILE A 338 -11.05 4.96 4.35
C ILE A 338 -9.98 4.02 3.79
N ASP A 339 -8.84 3.94 4.49
CA ASP A 339 -7.75 3.04 4.10
C ASP A 339 -8.25 1.60 3.88
N ASN A 340 -7.79 1.02 2.77
CA ASN A 340 -8.21 -0.32 2.34
C ASN A 340 -7.89 -1.42 3.38
N ALA A 341 -6.79 -1.31 4.14
CA ALA A 341 -6.42 -2.29 5.15
C ALA A 341 -7.29 -2.19 6.40
N ALA A 342 -7.72 -0.96 6.75
CA ALA A 342 -8.72 -0.77 7.80
C ALA A 342 -10.04 -1.44 7.44
N LEU A 343 -10.52 -1.26 6.19
CA LEU A 343 -11.77 -1.86 5.73
C LEU A 343 -11.72 -3.40 5.71
N THR A 344 -10.66 -3.99 5.16
CA THR A 344 -10.56 -5.46 5.11
C THR A 344 -10.36 -6.07 6.49
N TYR A 345 -9.59 -5.42 7.38
CA TYR A 345 -9.43 -5.89 8.75
C TYR A 345 -10.75 -5.82 9.53
N LEU A 346 -11.44 -4.67 9.52
CA LEU A 346 -12.73 -4.55 10.22
C LEU A 346 -13.76 -5.52 9.68
N GLY A 347 -13.77 -5.72 8.36
CA GLY A 347 -14.60 -6.72 7.72
C GLY A 347 -14.24 -8.12 8.22
N SER A 348 -12.96 -8.51 8.30
CA SER A 348 -12.56 -9.86 8.72
C SER A 348 -12.88 -10.22 10.17
N LEU A 349 -13.17 -9.23 11.01
CA LEU A 349 -13.63 -9.45 12.39
C LEU A 349 -15.11 -9.89 12.48
N LEU A 350 -15.89 -9.74 11.41
CA LEU A 350 -17.30 -10.11 11.42
C LEU A 350 -17.46 -11.64 11.46
N PRO A 351 -18.40 -12.15 12.28
CA PRO A 351 -18.67 -13.59 12.34
C PRO A 351 -19.26 -14.09 11.02
N ASN A 352 -18.98 -15.36 10.69
CA ASN A 352 -19.55 -16.09 9.56
C ASN A 352 -19.24 -15.55 8.15
N ILE A 353 -18.20 -14.74 7.97
CA ILE A 353 -17.71 -14.40 6.62
C ILE A 353 -16.96 -15.60 6.02
N GLN A 354 -17.54 -16.24 5.01
CA GLN A 354 -16.92 -17.35 4.28
C GLN A 354 -17.09 -17.22 2.76
N GLY A 355 -16.18 -17.86 2.02
CA GLY A 355 -16.24 -17.99 0.56
C GLY A 355 -16.28 -16.64 -0.15
N ASN A 356 -17.29 -16.44 -0.98
CA ASN A 356 -17.45 -15.27 -1.84
C ASN A 356 -17.50 -13.95 -1.06
N TYR A 357 -17.91 -13.95 0.21
CA TYR A 357 -17.86 -12.75 1.05
C TYR A 357 -16.44 -12.27 1.30
N GLN A 358 -15.53 -13.20 1.61
CA GLN A 358 -14.11 -12.89 1.83
C GLN A 358 -13.49 -12.32 0.56
N TYR A 359 -13.82 -12.96 -0.58
CA TYR A 359 -13.44 -12.47 -1.91
C TYR A 359 -13.97 -11.06 -2.17
N ALA A 360 -15.29 -10.85 -2.01
CA ALA A 360 -15.95 -9.58 -2.29
C ALA A 360 -15.38 -8.42 -1.47
N LEU A 361 -15.10 -8.66 -0.18
CA LEU A 361 -14.52 -7.67 0.72
C LEU A 361 -13.12 -7.24 0.25
N VAL A 362 -12.22 -8.20 0.00
CA VAL A 362 -10.85 -7.89 -0.42
C VAL A 362 -10.81 -7.35 -1.84
N ALA A 363 -11.54 -7.95 -2.78
CA ALA A 363 -11.61 -7.48 -4.15
C ALA A 363 -12.16 -6.03 -4.20
N GLY A 364 -13.27 -5.76 -3.50
CA GLY A 364 -13.85 -4.42 -3.41
C GLY A 364 -12.86 -3.38 -2.87
N ALA A 365 -12.15 -3.71 -1.80
CA ALA A 365 -11.13 -2.83 -1.23
C ALA A 365 -9.97 -2.55 -2.21
N MET A 366 -9.57 -3.56 -2.98
CA MET A 366 -8.36 -3.48 -3.80
C MET A 366 -8.59 -2.81 -5.15
N VAL A 367 -9.75 -3.01 -5.79
CA VAL A 367 -10.08 -2.40 -7.09
C VAL A 367 -10.24 -0.87 -7.01
N ALA A 368 -10.66 -0.36 -5.85
CA ALA A 368 -10.90 1.05 -5.59
C ALA A 368 -9.73 1.78 -4.90
N GLY A 369 -8.69 1.07 -4.48
CA GLY A 369 -7.54 1.64 -3.74
C GLY A 369 -6.73 2.68 -4.53
N GLY A 370 -6.94 2.79 -5.84
CA GLY A 370 -6.32 3.82 -6.68
C GLY A 370 -7.15 5.09 -6.95
N LEU A 371 -8.40 5.16 -6.45
CA LEU A 371 -9.34 6.24 -6.81
C LEU A 371 -8.96 7.62 -6.24
N THR A 372 -8.30 7.67 -5.08
CA THR A 372 -7.91 8.94 -4.44
C THR A 372 -6.49 8.87 -3.89
N LEU A 373 -5.93 10.03 -3.56
CA LEU A 373 -4.61 10.12 -2.94
C LEU A 373 -4.53 9.46 -1.56
N ILE A 374 -5.66 9.25 -0.87
CA ILE A 374 -5.70 8.76 0.51
C ILE A 374 -6.26 7.33 0.63
N ALA A 375 -6.70 6.74 -0.49
CA ALA A 375 -7.33 5.43 -0.51
C ALA A 375 -6.39 4.28 -0.16
N ASN A 376 -5.09 4.47 -0.39
CA ASN A 376 -4.06 3.49 -0.13
C ASN A 376 -2.74 4.19 0.24
N ALA A 377 -2.01 3.65 1.21
CA ALA A 377 -0.75 4.21 1.74
C ALA A 377 0.34 4.54 0.70
N PRO A 378 0.51 3.81 -0.43
CA PRO A 378 1.47 4.17 -1.48
C PRO A 378 1.10 5.45 -2.24
N ASN A 379 -0.19 5.79 -2.36
CA ASN A 379 -0.67 6.87 -3.24
C ASN A 379 -0.06 8.25 -2.88
N PRO A 380 0.00 8.68 -1.60
CA PRO A 380 0.69 9.91 -1.23
C PRO A 380 2.16 9.93 -1.66
N ALA A 381 2.88 8.80 -1.58
CA ALA A 381 4.28 8.72 -1.96
C ALA A 381 4.46 8.92 -3.48
N GLY A 382 3.63 8.26 -4.30
CA GLY A 382 3.61 8.46 -5.75
C GLY A 382 3.32 9.92 -6.11
N TYR A 383 2.33 10.52 -5.46
CA TYR A 383 1.98 11.93 -5.65
C TYR A 383 3.09 12.89 -5.19
N ALA A 384 3.76 12.64 -4.07
CA ALA A 384 4.85 13.48 -3.58
C ALA A 384 6.04 13.54 -4.55
N ILE A 385 6.25 12.48 -5.34
CA ILE A 385 7.31 12.39 -6.35
C ILE A 385 6.87 13.05 -7.67
N LEU A 386 5.67 12.74 -8.17
CA LEU A 386 5.19 13.12 -9.50
C LEU A 386 4.39 14.43 -9.52
N GLY A 387 3.72 14.77 -8.42
CA GLY A 387 2.87 15.95 -8.27
C GLY A 387 3.58 17.27 -8.55
N LYS A 388 4.90 17.33 -8.31
CA LYS A 388 5.75 18.52 -8.51
C LYS A 388 5.86 18.97 -9.98
N PHE A 389 5.53 18.11 -10.92
CA PHE A 389 5.60 18.41 -12.35
C PHE A 389 4.30 18.99 -12.91
N PHE A 390 3.19 18.94 -12.15
CA PHE A 390 1.97 19.61 -12.54
C PHE A 390 2.19 21.13 -12.45
N LYS A 391 1.96 21.85 -13.54
CA LYS A 391 2.25 23.30 -13.63
C LYS A 391 1.51 24.08 -12.53
N LYS A 392 2.18 25.06 -11.90
CA LYS A 392 1.59 26.08 -11.00
C LYS A 392 0.67 25.54 -9.90
N ASP A 393 1.11 24.55 -9.12
CA ASP A 393 0.31 23.95 -8.03
C ASP A 393 -1.08 23.43 -8.46
N ALA A 394 -1.30 23.19 -9.75
CA ALA A 394 -2.61 22.89 -10.34
C ALA A 394 -2.94 21.39 -10.36
N PHE A 395 -2.37 20.60 -9.44
CA PHE A 395 -2.92 19.28 -9.22
C PHE A 395 -4.31 19.42 -8.57
N ASN A 396 -5.33 18.99 -9.30
CA ASN A 396 -6.70 19.01 -8.81
C ASN A 396 -7.11 17.57 -8.44
N PRO A 397 -7.33 17.27 -7.15
CA PRO A 397 -7.74 15.94 -6.71
C PRO A 397 -9.05 15.44 -7.34
N LEU A 398 -9.99 16.34 -7.65
CA LEU A 398 -11.25 15.97 -8.32
C LEU A 398 -11.01 15.60 -9.78
N VAL A 399 -10.12 16.33 -10.46
CA VAL A 399 -9.72 15.95 -11.82
C VAL A 399 -9.04 14.59 -11.80
N PHE A 400 -8.08 14.37 -10.89
CA PHE A 400 -7.45 13.06 -10.72
C PHE A 400 -8.48 11.94 -10.48
N PHE A 401 -9.45 12.15 -9.59
CA PHE A 401 -10.51 11.19 -9.32
C PHE A 401 -11.25 10.79 -10.61
N VAL A 402 -11.60 11.76 -11.47
CA VAL A 402 -12.24 11.48 -12.77
C VAL A 402 -11.34 10.64 -13.68
N TYR A 403 -10.03 10.91 -13.73
CA TYR A 403 -9.08 10.08 -14.51
C TYR A 403 -8.92 8.67 -13.92
N ALA A 404 -9.04 8.50 -12.60
CA ALA A 404 -8.96 7.21 -11.92
C ALA A 404 -10.21 6.33 -12.09
N LEU A 405 -11.38 6.92 -12.39
CA LEU A 405 -12.63 6.17 -12.60
C LEU A 405 -12.48 5.12 -13.70
N SER A 406 -11.89 5.47 -14.84
CA SER A 406 -11.78 4.54 -15.98
C SER A 406 -10.99 3.26 -15.64
N PRO A 407 -9.74 3.33 -15.16
CA PRO A 407 -8.99 2.12 -14.78
C PRO A 407 -9.62 1.38 -13.59
N THR A 408 -10.27 2.08 -12.65
CA THR A 408 -11.00 1.44 -11.55
C THR A 408 -12.24 0.70 -12.03
N ILE A 409 -13.06 1.27 -12.92
CA ILE A 409 -14.23 0.61 -13.48
C ILE A 409 -13.83 -0.65 -14.25
N LEU A 410 -12.74 -0.59 -15.02
CA LEU A 410 -12.20 -1.78 -15.69
C LEU A 410 -11.81 -2.86 -14.67
N SER A 411 -11.14 -2.46 -13.59
CA SER A 411 -10.77 -3.36 -12.50
C SER A 411 -12.01 -3.99 -11.84
N MET A 412 -13.00 -3.17 -11.47
CA MET A 412 -14.27 -3.63 -10.90
C MET A 412 -14.99 -4.61 -11.82
N PHE A 413 -15.05 -4.32 -13.12
CA PHE A 413 -15.70 -5.18 -14.10
C PHE A 413 -15.03 -6.57 -14.16
N ILE A 414 -13.70 -6.62 -14.25
CA ILE A 414 -12.96 -7.89 -14.34
C ILE A 414 -13.08 -8.69 -13.04
N PHE A 415 -12.90 -8.04 -11.88
CA PHE A 415 -13.02 -8.71 -10.59
C PHE A 415 -14.45 -9.13 -10.27
N LYS A 416 -15.47 -8.45 -10.80
CA LYS A 416 -16.87 -8.80 -10.52
C LYS A 416 -17.43 -9.86 -11.45
N ILE A 417 -17.11 -9.79 -12.74
CA ILE A 417 -17.66 -10.72 -13.74
C ILE A 417 -16.95 -12.06 -13.72
N LEU A 418 -15.65 -12.05 -13.42
CA LEU A 418 -14.85 -13.27 -13.32
C LEU A 418 -14.75 -13.77 -11.87
N ALA A 419 -15.59 -13.23 -10.96
CA ALA A 419 -15.58 -13.50 -9.53
C ALA A 419 -15.69 -14.98 -9.22
#